data_AF-A0A3D0R1S2-F1
#
_entry.id   AF-A0A3D0R1S2-F1
#
_cell.length_a   1.000
_cell.length_b   1.000
_cell.length_c   1.000
_cell.angle_alpha   90.00
_cell.angle_beta   90.00
_cell.angle_gamma   90.00
#
_symmetry.space_group_name_H-M   'P 1'
#
loop_
_entity.id
_entity.type
_entity.pdbx_description
1 polymer ?
#
loop_
_entity_poly.entity_id
_entity_poly.type
_entity_poly.pdbx_seq_one_letter_code
_entity_poly.pdbx_strand_id
1 'polypeptide(L)'
;MRDKVVIDTCNYYAERDGHDPELDSDATTSSERIRAHTRANVVKAFNAIYWENLRDGDRPKGAPDRLAIPISGSDEDAKAVVAGLIRDIGFDPVDAGNLGQGGRKHQPGTKAYGAEMRAEELSALFHAV
;
A
#
# COMPACT_ATOMS: atom_id res chain seq x y z
N MET A 1 -9.87 17.66 3.76
CA MET A 1 -9.00 17.17 2.67
C MET A 1 -9.80 16.47 1.56
N ARG A 2 -11.08 16.80 1.35
CA ARG A 2 -11.96 16.02 0.44
C ARG A 2 -11.49 16.00 -1.01
N ASP A 3 -10.87 17.08 -1.47
CA ASP A 3 -10.38 17.20 -2.87
C ASP A 3 -8.89 16.86 -3.01
N LYS A 4 -8.31 16.16 -2.02
CA LYS A 4 -6.90 15.81 -1.99
C LYS A 4 -6.73 14.30 -2.00
N VAL A 5 -5.78 13.85 -2.81
CA VAL A 5 -5.21 12.51 -2.69
C VAL A 5 -4.34 12.50 -1.43
N VAL A 6 -4.63 11.57 -0.53
CA VAL A 6 -3.83 11.33 0.68
C VAL A 6 -3.18 9.96 0.55
N ILE A 7 -1.85 9.94 0.56
CA ILE A 7 -1.08 8.69 0.56
C ILE A 7 -0.90 8.25 2.00
N ASP A 8 -1.51 7.12 2.36
CA ASP A 8 -1.33 6.50 3.67
C ASP A 8 -0.13 5.53 3.64
N THR A 9 0.96 5.93 4.28
CA THR A 9 2.18 5.14 4.44
C THR A 9 2.27 4.46 5.81
N CYS A 10 1.21 4.52 6.62
CA CYS A 10 1.21 4.07 8.00
C CYS A 10 0.98 2.55 8.14
N ASN A 11 1.38 2.05 9.30
CA ASN A 11 1.24 0.67 9.73
C ASN A 11 0.76 0.65 11.17
N TYR A 12 -0.27 -0.15 11.47
CA TYR A 12 -0.76 -0.37 12.82
C TYR A 12 0.06 -1.49 13.49
N TYR A 13 0.54 -1.22 14.70
CA TYR A 13 1.25 -2.16 15.55
C TYR A 13 0.70 -2.07 16.96
N ALA A 14 -0.01 -3.09 17.44
CA ALA A 14 -0.65 -3.05 18.76
C ALA A 14 0.36 -2.80 19.90
N GLU A 15 1.60 -3.27 19.76
CA GLU A 15 2.66 -3.08 20.75
C GLU A 15 3.15 -1.62 20.84
N ARG A 16 3.02 -0.86 19.74
CA ARG A 16 3.42 0.55 19.68
C ARG A 16 2.24 1.48 19.90
N ASP A 17 1.12 1.17 19.26
CA ASP A 17 -0.06 2.03 19.13
C ASP A 17 -1.09 1.78 20.25
N GLY A 18 -0.96 0.67 20.98
CA GLY A 18 -1.96 0.16 21.89
C GLY A 18 -3.03 -0.66 21.17
N HIS A 19 -3.69 -1.53 21.93
CA HIS A 19 -4.75 -2.40 21.42
C HIS A 19 -5.99 -1.61 21.02
N ASP A 20 -6.40 -1.78 19.77
CA ASP A 20 -7.68 -1.32 19.26
C ASP A 20 -8.56 -2.53 18.87
N PRO A 21 -9.72 -2.72 19.52
CA PRO A 21 -10.53 -3.92 19.32
C PRO A 21 -10.97 -4.18 17.87
N GLU A 22 -11.23 -3.15 17.05
CA GLU A 22 -11.69 -3.35 15.67
C GLU A 22 -10.54 -3.64 14.71
N LEU A 23 -9.34 -3.09 14.98
CA LEU A 23 -8.14 -3.42 14.21
C LEU A 23 -7.60 -4.80 14.62
N ASP A 24 -7.63 -5.12 15.91
CA ASP A 24 -7.17 -6.40 16.46
C ASP A 24 -8.05 -7.58 15.99
N SER A 25 -9.35 -7.34 15.82
CA SER A 25 -10.29 -8.33 15.28
C SER A 25 -10.39 -8.31 13.75
N ASP A 26 -9.62 -7.45 13.07
CA ASP A 26 -9.68 -7.22 11.63
C ASP A 26 -11.10 -6.86 11.12
N ALA A 27 -11.92 -6.22 11.95
CA ALA A 27 -13.23 -5.71 11.55
C ALA A 27 -13.12 -4.49 10.62
N THR A 28 -11.98 -3.78 10.64
CA THR A 28 -11.65 -2.64 9.79
C THR A 28 -10.14 -2.59 9.55
N THR A 29 -9.68 -1.89 8.51
CA THR A 29 -8.24 -1.61 8.34
C THR A 29 -7.84 -0.24 8.88
N SER A 30 -6.56 -0.07 9.22
CA SER A 30 -6.03 1.23 9.67
C SER A 30 -6.25 2.32 8.61
N SER A 31 -6.14 1.98 7.33
CA SER A 31 -6.39 2.91 6.22
C SER A 31 -7.88 3.26 6.06
N GLU A 32 -8.80 2.32 6.34
CA GLU A 32 -10.23 2.62 6.39
C GLU A 32 -10.56 3.62 7.51
N ARG A 33 -9.90 3.51 8.66
CA ARG A 33 -10.01 4.49 9.76
C ARG A 33 -9.41 5.86 9.40
N ILE A 34 -8.25 5.89 8.76
CA ILE A 34 -7.64 7.15 8.26
C ILE A 34 -8.59 7.83 7.26
N ARG A 35 -9.20 7.06 6.35
CA ARG A 35 -10.21 7.59 5.41
C ARG A 35 -11.42 8.16 6.14
N ALA A 36 -11.97 7.45 7.13
CA ALA A 36 -13.12 7.92 7.90
C ALA A 36 -12.81 9.23 8.64
N HIS A 37 -11.61 9.36 9.21
CA HIS A 37 -11.17 10.55 9.93
C HIS A 37 -10.90 11.75 9.02
N THR A 38 -10.16 11.56 7.93
CA THR A 38 -9.73 12.63 7.02
C THR A 38 -10.78 13.04 5.99
N ARG A 39 -11.69 12.11 5.66
CA ARG A 39 -12.67 12.21 4.57
C ARG A 39 -12.02 12.51 3.21
N ALA A 40 -10.77 12.09 3.02
CA ALA A 40 -10.00 12.30 1.80
C ALA A 40 -10.07 11.08 0.87
N ASN A 41 -9.56 11.24 -0.35
CA ASN A 41 -9.29 10.13 -1.26
C ASN A 41 -8.00 9.45 -0.82
N VAL A 42 -8.12 8.52 0.13
CA VAL A 42 -6.98 7.78 0.71
C VAL A 42 -6.56 6.65 -0.21
N VAL A 43 -5.27 6.60 -0.51
CA VAL A 43 -4.59 5.48 -1.15
C VAL A 43 -3.50 4.98 -0.21
N LYS A 44 -3.59 3.72 0.20
CA LYS A 44 -2.53 3.05 0.96
C LYS A 44 -1.41 2.67 0.00
N ALA A 45 -0.21 3.18 0.22
CA ALA A 45 0.98 2.86 -0.57
C ALA A 45 2.25 3.10 0.27
N PHE A 46 3.41 2.59 -0.17
CA PHE A 46 4.71 2.72 0.49
C PHE A 46 4.81 2.14 1.92
N ASN A 47 3.71 1.67 2.51
CA ASN A 47 3.71 1.12 3.85
C ASN A 47 4.48 -0.21 3.93
N ALA A 48 4.53 -0.96 2.82
CA ALA A 48 5.05 -2.33 2.75
C ALA A 48 6.47 -2.43 2.16
N ILE A 49 7.02 -1.35 1.59
CA ILE A 49 8.41 -1.34 1.12
C ILE A 49 9.35 -1.04 2.28
N TYR A 50 10.46 -1.78 2.38
CA TYR A 50 11.50 -1.46 3.35
C TYR A 50 12.20 -0.14 2.97
N TRP A 51 12.46 0.72 3.96
CA TRP A 51 12.86 2.10 3.71
C TRP A 51 14.20 2.23 2.96
N GLU A 52 15.15 1.31 3.15
CA GLU A 52 16.43 1.31 2.42
C GLU A 52 16.20 0.97 0.94
N ASN A 53 15.28 0.06 0.65
CA ASN A 53 14.91 -0.27 -0.73
C ASN A 53 14.18 0.90 -1.40
N LEU A 54 13.38 1.67 -0.66
CA LEU A 54 12.81 2.91 -1.19
C LEU A 54 13.88 3.98 -1.47
N ARG A 55 14.94 4.04 -0.67
CA ARG A 55 16.04 5.01 -0.82
C ARG A 55 16.95 4.67 -2.01
N ASP A 56 17.34 3.41 -2.16
CA ASP A 56 18.44 2.99 -3.05
C ASP A 56 17.99 2.01 -4.16
N GLY A 57 16.74 1.56 -4.13
CA GLY A 57 16.20 0.52 -5.01
C GLY A 57 15.54 1.03 -6.28
N ASP A 58 15.67 2.32 -6.62
CA ASP A 58 15.09 2.87 -7.83
C ASP A 58 15.69 2.18 -9.07
N ARG A 59 14.84 1.88 -10.05
CA ARG A 59 15.27 1.32 -11.33
C ARG A 59 14.57 1.99 -12.51
N PRO A 60 15.25 2.12 -13.66
CA PRO A 60 14.60 2.52 -14.90
C PRO A 60 13.43 1.60 -15.23
N LYS A 61 12.43 2.17 -15.93
CA LYS A 61 11.27 1.42 -16.40
C LYS A 61 11.72 0.20 -17.24
N GLY A 62 11.19 -0.97 -16.88
CA GLY A 62 11.45 -2.23 -17.57
C GLY A 62 12.70 -2.98 -17.10
N ALA A 63 13.43 -2.47 -16.09
CA ALA A 63 14.50 -3.24 -15.46
C ALA A 63 13.94 -4.52 -14.82
N PRO A 64 14.59 -5.68 -15.02
CA PRO A 64 14.07 -6.97 -14.55
C PRO A 64 14.12 -7.14 -13.02
N ASP A 65 14.86 -6.27 -12.32
CA ASP A 65 15.00 -6.21 -10.87
C ASP A 65 14.21 -5.05 -10.23
N ARG A 66 13.30 -4.42 -10.98
CA ARG A 66 12.47 -3.33 -10.49
C ARG A 66 11.47 -3.83 -9.44
N LEU A 67 11.57 -3.29 -8.23
CA LEU A 67 10.70 -3.66 -7.13
C LEU A 67 9.30 -3.05 -7.30
N ALA A 68 8.31 -3.78 -6.80
CA ALA A 68 6.93 -3.36 -6.82
C ALA A 68 6.47 -2.75 -5.49
N ILE A 69 5.53 -1.80 -5.58
CA ILE A 69 4.89 -1.17 -4.43
C ILE A 69 3.38 -1.40 -4.54
N PRO A 70 2.76 -2.04 -3.53
CA PRO A 70 1.32 -2.24 -3.54
C PRO A 70 0.57 -0.93 -3.32
N ILE A 71 -0.57 -0.79 -3.99
CA ILE A 71 -1.52 0.29 -3.78
C ILE A 71 -2.91 -0.27 -3.45
N SER A 72 -3.62 0.35 -2.52
CA SER A 72 -5.04 0.08 -2.28
C SER A 72 -5.80 1.38 -2.11
N GLY A 73 -6.99 1.49 -2.71
CA GLY A 73 -7.80 2.71 -2.67
C GLY A 73 -9.17 2.51 -3.30
N SER A 74 -10.16 3.34 -2.94
CA SER A 74 -11.52 3.26 -3.50
C SER A 74 -11.75 4.18 -4.71
N ASP A 75 -10.86 5.14 -4.93
CA ASP A 75 -10.96 6.13 -6.01
C ASP A 75 -9.89 5.81 -7.07
N GLU A 76 -10.32 5.50 -8.29
CA GLU A 76 -9.44 5.07 -9.37
C GLU A 76 -8.51 6.20 -9.85
N ASP A 77 -8.98 7.44 -9.87
CA ASP A 77 -8.17 8.59 -10.26
C ASP A 77 -7.08 8.87 -9.22
N ALA A 78 -7.40 8.75 -7.93
CA ALA A 78 -6.43 8.86 -6.86
C ALA A 78 -5.38 7.74 -6.93
N LYS A 79 -5.80 6.48 -7.16
CA LYS A 79 -4.86 5.37 -7.39
C LYS A 79 -3.97 5.63 -8.60
N ALA A 80 -4.53 6.15 -9.70
CA ALA A 80 -3.76 6.46 -10.90
C ALA A 80 -2.68 7.53 -10.64
N VAL A 81 -3.00 8.57 -9.87
CA VAL A 81 -2.03 9.59 -9.44
C VAL A 81 -0.89 8.97 -8.64
N VAL A 82 -1.21 8.14 -7.64
CA VAL A 82 -0.18 7.48 -6.80
C VAL A 82 0.63 6.46 -7.60
N ALA A 83 0.00 5.71 -8.50
CA ALA A 83 0.67 4.80 -9.41
C ALA A 83 1.63 5.54 -10.36
N GLY A 84 1.25 6.73 -10.83
CA GLY A 84 2.13 7.62 -11.59
C GLY A 84 3.38 7.98 -10.80
N LEU A 85 3.19 8.48 -9.57
CA LEU A 85 4.29 8.82 -8.67
C LEU A 85 5.24 7.63 -8.45
N ILE A 86 4.71 6.44 -8.14
CA ILE A 86 5.52 5.22 -7.93
C ILE A 86 6.37 4.90 -9.17
N ARG A 87 5.79 5.03 -10.38
CA ARG A 87 6.53 4.81 -11.63
C ARG A 87 7.62 5.86 -11.84
N ASP A 88 7.33 7.12 -11.54
CA ASP A 88 8.26 8.24 -11.73
C ASP A 88 9.47 8.14 -10.80
N ILE A 89 9.31 7.57 -9.61
CA ILE A 89 10.40 7.38 -8.63
C ILE A 89 11.10 6.02 -8.75
N GLY A 90 10.88 5.26 -9.83
CA GLY A 90 11.71 4.08 -10.10
C GLY A 90 11.13 2.72 -9.69
N PHE A 91 9.84 2.62 -9.34
CA PHE A 91 9.21 1.36 -8.91
C PHE A 91 7.98 1.00 -9.75
N ASP A 92 7.45 -0.22 -9.59
CA ASP A 92 6.23 -0.66 -10.27
C ASP A 92 5.02 -0.71 -9.32
N PRO A 93 3.95 0.07 -9.54
CA PRO A 93 2.76 -0.02 -8.72
C PRO A 93 1.95 -1.27 -9.04
N VAL A 94 1.44 -1.95 -8.01
CA VAL A 94 0.52 -3.09 -8.16
C VAL A 94 -0.74 -2.84 -7.35
N ASP A 95 -1.89 -2.84 -8.03
CA ASP A 95 -3.18 -2.59 -7.40
C ASP A 95 -3.68 -3.83 -6.66
N ALA A 96 -3.92 -3.69 -5.36
CA ALA A 96 -4.45 -4.73 -4.49
C ALA A 96 -5.97 -4.60 -4.29
N GLY A 97 -6.61 -3.55 -4.81
CA GLY A 97 -8.04 -3.28 -4.74
C GLY A 97 -8.39 -2.15 -3.75
N ASN A 98 -9.53 -2.30 -3.06
CA ASN A 98 -10.00 -1.29 -2.10
C ASN A 98 -9.25 -1.33 -0.75
N LEU A 99 -9.40 -0.31 0.09
CA LEU A 99 -8.72 -0.23 1.39
C LEU A 99 -9.05 -1.36 2.37
N GLY A 100 -10.23 -1.96 2.24
CA GLY A 100 -10.64 -3.09 3.08
C GLY A 100 -9.90 -4.36 2.67
N GLN A 101 -10.25 -4.93 1.53
CA GLN A 101 -9.68 -6.19 1.07
C GLN A 101 -8.22 -6.05 0.61
N GLY A 102 -7.92 -5.00 -0.15
CA GLY A 102 -6.57 -4.73 -0.65
C GLY A 102 -5.61 -4.32 0.45
N GLY A 103 -6.04 -3.42 1.36
CA GLY A 103 -5.21 -2.97 2.47
C GLY A 103 -4.72 -4.13 3.36
N ARG A 104 -5.58 -5.14 3.57
CA ARG A 104 -5.24 -6.38 4.28
C ARG A 104 -4.16 -7.21 3.60
N LYS A 105 -3.96 -7.09 2.28
CA LYS A 105 -2.95 -7.88 1.55
C LYS A 105 -1.53 -7.38 1.76
N HIS A 106 -1.35 -6.16 2.25
CA HIS A 106 -0.03 -5.53 2.41
C HIS A 106 0.14 -4.76 3.72
N GLN A 107 -0.67 -5.05 4.74
CA GLN A 107 -0.45 -4.59 6.12
C GLN A 107 0.60 -5.44 6.85
N PRO A 108 1.11 -5.02 8.01
CA PRO A 108 2.06 -5.82 8.80
C PRO A 108 1.60 -7.26 9.02
N GLY A 109 2.55 -8.21 8.97
CA GLY A 109 2.28 -9.65 9.14
C GLY A 109 1.89 -10.39 7.85
N THR A 110 1.73 -9.68 6.72
CA THR A 110 1.41 -10.28 5.43
C THR A 110 2.65 -10.68 4.63
N LYS A 111 2.48 -11.55 3.63
CA LYS A 111 3.58 -11.94 2.71
C LYS A 111 4.13 -10.78 1.87
N ALA A 112 3.35 -9.73 1.64
CA ALA A 112 3.80 -8.57 0.88
C ALA A 112 4.57 -7.56 1.75
N TYR A 113 4.42 -7.61 3.07
CA TYR A 113 5.01 -6.63 3.97
C TYR A 113 6.52 -6.82 4.14
N GLY A 114 7.31 -5.87 3.65
CA GLY A 114 8.77 -5.92 3.65
C GLY A 114 9.37 -6.82 2.57
N ALA A 115 8.55 -7.36 1.66
CA ALA A 115 9.02 -8.27 0.63
C ALA A 115 9.59 -7.54 -0.59
N GLU A 116 10.69 -8.06 -1.11
CA GLU A 116 11.31 -7.61 -2.36
C GLU A 116 10.71 -8.38 -3.53
N MET A 117 9.50 -8.00 -3.94
CA MET A 117 8.79 -8.63 -5.05
C MET A 117 8.77 -7.73 -6.28
N ARG A 118 8.84 -8.35 -7.45
CA ARG A 118 8.56 -7.69 -8.74
C ARG A 118 7.05 -7.61 -8.97
N ALA A 119 6.65 -6.81 -9.95
CA ALA A 119 5.23 -6.56 -10.23
C ALA A 119 4.45 -7.86 -10.53
N GLU A 120 5.05 -8.78 -11.26
CA GLU A 120 4.44 -10.08 -11.61
C GLU A 120 4.22 -10.95 -10.37
N GLU A 121 5.20 -11.02 -9.48
CA GLU A 121 5.17 -11.82 -8.25
C GLU A 121 4.14 -11.26 -7.27
N LEU A 122 4.12 -9.93 -7.09
CA LEU A 122 3.18 -9.25 -6.21
C LEU A 122 1.75 -9.33 -6.75
N SER A 123 1.57 -9.21 -8.07
CA SER A 123 0.26 -9.38 -8.72
C SER A 123 -0.25 -10.81 -8.54
N ALA A 124 0.60 -11.82 -8.79
CA ALA A 124 0.24 -13.22 -8.57
C ALA A 124 -0.16 -13.48 -7.11
N LEU A 125 0.55 -12.89 -6.15
CA LEU A 125 0.22 -12.99 -4.72
C LEU A 125 -1.17 -12.42 -4.41
N PHE A 126 -1.58 -11.30 -5.04
CA PHE A 126 -2.85 -10.65 -4.76
C PHE A 126 -4.06 -11.28 -5.47
N HIS A 127 -3.82 -12.02 -6.55
CA HIS A 127 -4.88 -12.61 -7.39
C HIS A 127 -4.91 -14.14 -7.36
N ALA A 128 -4.09 -14.77 -6.53
CA ALA A 128 -4.21 -16.20 -6.23
C ALA A 128 -5.59 -16.48 -5.60
N VAL A 129 -6.27 -17.50 -6.13
CA VAL A 129 -7.60 -17.98 -5.70
C VAL A 129 -7.49 -18.86 -4.47
#